data_AF-A0A843FMT4-F1
#
_entry.id   AF-A0A843FMT4-F1
#
_cell.length_a   1.000
_cell.length_b   1.000
_cell.length_c   1.000
_cell.angle_alpha   90.00
_cell.angle_beta   90.00
_cell.angle_gamma   90.00
#
_symmetry.space_group_name_H-M   'P 1'
#
loop_
_entity.id
_entity.type
_entity.pdbx_description
1 polymer ?
#
loop_
_entity_poly.entity_id
_entity_poly.type
_entity_poly.pdbx_seq_one_letter_code
_entity_poly.pdbx_strand_id
1 'polypeptide(L)'
;MSNEKPIGLIARQKIQKGMTITREKIIPMEFDESRYDIVEVNVEIKDLDPVFHDYKIVNLSDLHLGQWLTPEYLEGVIDIVNRQEPDMVALTGDYVSYVLEDVAEDLERCLSMIEVKDASLAVLGNHDHWNGADEIRQILKNAGIIDVSNDVYSISKDGEKGVAYLHIAGVDSMKLNKEDIDAVMLKIPEHGPAIMLAHEPDFADIAATTGRFALQISGHSHGGQFIIPGLNTTILRSACSRKYPVGEYQVGDMVQYTSKGLGTNVFWLRINCAPEITIFKLKSPEVEEKIGNEEIKNINQTLSVSHSKKMFPTRDDVDNFLNIDDISEFIESKRKRIPVYMENKTDNIKENINEIPKIIENKTEEIKNNLKFN
;
A
#
# COMPACT_ATOMS: atom_id res chain seq x y z
N MET A 1 -24.22 24.79 26.98
CA MET A 1 -24.12 25.28 25.59
C MET A 1 -25.15 24.52 24.78
N SER A 2 -25.91 25.16 23.89
CA SER A 2 -27.03 24.53 23.19
C SER A 2 -26.58 23.28 22.42
N ASN A 3 -27.21 22.13 22.68
CA ASN A 3 -27.04 20.87 21.94
C ASN A 3 -27.59 20.93 20.49
N GLU A 4 -27.79 22.13 19.94
CA GLU A 4 -28.32 22.29 18.59
C GLU A 4 -27.20 22.15 17.56
N LYS A 5 -27.37 21.18 16.65
CA LYS A 5 -26.44 20.93 15.55
C LYS A 5 -26.27 22.20 14.70
N PRO A 6 -25.05 22.53 14.22
CA PRO A 6 -24.85 23.69 13.36
C PRO A 6 -25.74 23.65 12.11
N ILE A 7 -26.26 24.80 11.67
CA ILE A 7 -27.17 24.92 10.52
C ILE A 7 -26.59 24.27 9.25
N GLY A 8 -25.28 24.42 9.02
CA GLY A 8 -24.59 23.80 7.90
C GLY A 8 -24.61 22.27 7.93
N LEU A 9 -24.51 21.67 9.12
CA LEU A 9 -24.61 20.22 9.30
C LEU A 9 -26.04 19.74 9.02
N ILE A 10 -27.05 20.43 9.57
CA ILE A 10 -28.48 20.12 9.32
C ILE A 10 -28.79 20.16 7.81
N ALA A 11 -28.26 21.15 7.08
CA ALA A 11 -28.45 21.24 5.63
C ALA A 11 -27.84 20.02 4.91
N ARG A 12 -26.61 19.62 5.27
CA ARG A 12 -25.95 18.43 4.70
C ARG A 12 -26.69 17.13 5.01
N GLN A 13 -27.21 16.98 6.23
CA GLN A 13 -28.04 15.84 6.62
C GLN A 13 -29.30 15.72 5.76
N LYS A 14 -30.01 16.84 5.53
CA LYS A 14 -31.20 16.86 4.65
C LYS A 14 -30.85 16.50 3.21
N ILE A 15 -29.73 17.01 2.70
CA ILE A 15 -29.23 16.69 1.36
C ILE A 15 -28.90 15.19 1.26
N GLN A 16 -28.17 14.63 2.22
CA GLN A 16 -27.88 13.19 2.28
C GLN A 16 -29.18 12.37 2.24
N LYS A 17 -30.15 12.65 3.12
CA LYS A 17 -31.41 11.89 3.16
C LYS A 17 -32.16 11.93 1.84
N GLY A 18 -32.20 13.10 1.18
CA GLY A 18 -32.74 13.22 -0.17
C GLY A 18 -32.03 12.32 -1.19
N MET A 19 -30.70 12.34 -1.18
CA MET A 19 -29.86 11.53 -2.08
C MET A 19 -30.05 10.03 -1.85
N THR A 20 -30.08 9.56 -0.60
CA THR A 20 -30.30 8.15 -0.23
C THR A 20 -31.65 7.65 -0.79
N ILE A 21 -32.74 8.41 -0.58
CA ILE A 21 -34.08 8.06 -1.12
C ILE A 21 -34.08 8.01 -2.65
N THR A 22 -33.40 8.95 -3.31
CA THR A 22 -33.31 8.98 -4.77
C THR A 22 -32.54 7.77 -5.31
N ARG A 23 -31.40 7.45 -4.69
CA ARG A 23 -30.55 6.30 -5.06
C ARG A 23 -31.32 4.98 -4.96
N GLU A 24 -31.98 4.72 -3.83
CA GLU A 24 -32.74 3.47 -3.59
C GLU A 24 -33.87 3.24 -4.61
N LYS A 25 -34.42 4.31 -5.19
CA LYS A 25 -35.48 4.22 -6.20
C LYS A 25 -34.96 4.02 -7.62
N ILE A 26 -33.73 4.40 -7.91
CA ILE A 26 -33.21 4.52 -9.29
C ILE A 26 -32.14 3.48 -9.59
N ILE A 27 -31.36 3.06 -8.59
CA ILE A 27 -30.20 2.20 -8.78
C ILE A 27 -30.40 0.93 -7.95
N PRO A 28 -30.69 -0.24 -8.56
CA PRO A 28 -30.59 -1.51 -7.84
C PRO A 28 -29.13 -1.68 -7.40
N MET A 29 -28.90 -1.64 -6.09
CA MET A 29 -27.59 -1.75 -5.49
C MET A 29 -27.30 -3.20 -5.12
N GLU A 30 -26.93 -4.01 -6.11
CA GLU A 30 -26.26 -5.28 -5.82
C GLU A 30 -24.78 -5.02 -5.57
N PHE A 31 -24.21 -5.68 -4.57
CA PHE A 31 -22.77 -5.58 -4.29
C PHE A 31 -21.97 -6.10 -5.49
N ASP A 32 -20.94 -5.35 -5.88
CA ASP A 32 -20.09 -5.64 -7.03
C ASP A 32 -18.63 -5.38 -6.64
N GLU A 33 -17.92 -6.47 -6.34
CA GLU A 33 -16.51 -6.46 -5.93
C GLU A 33 -15.60 -5.81 -7.00
N SER A 34 -15.96 -5.90 -8.29
CA SER A 34 -15.14 -5.38 -9.39
C SER A 34 -15.00 -3.85 -9.39
N ARG A 35 -15.78 -3.16 -8.55
CA ARG A 35 -15.71 -1.71 -8.37
C ARG A 35 -14.60 -1.26 -7.43
N TYR A 36 -14.03 -2.17 -6.65
CA TYR A 36 -12.99 -1.85 -5.68
C TYR A 36 -11.62 -2.21 -6.24
N ASP A 37 -10.68 -1.27 -6.18
CA ASP A 37 -9.28 -1.56 -6.43
C ASP A 37 -8.68 -2.16 -5.16
N ILE A 38 -8.10 -3.35 -5.29
CA ILE A 38 -7.21 -3.92 -4.27
C ILE A 38 -5.79 -3.48 -4.64
N VAL A 39 -5.21 -2.59 -3.84
CA VAL A 39 -3.89 -2.01 -4.13
C VAL A 39 -2.88 -2.56 -3.13
N GLU A 40 -1.90 -3.32 -3.63
CA GLU A 40 -0.77 -3.78 -2.81
C GLU A 40 0.38 -2.77 -2.83
N VAL A 41 0.87 -2.42 -1.64
CA VAL A 41 1.99 -1.48 -1.44
C VAL A 41 3.06 -2.19 -0.62
N ASN A 42 4.26 -2.36 -1.19
CA ASN A 42 5.40 -2.90 -0.45
C ASN A 42 6.15 -1.76 0.20
N VAL A 43 6.31 -1.81 1.52
CA VAL A 43 7.00 -0.75 2.28
C VAL A 43 8.22 -1.34 2.96
N GLU A 44 9.40 -0.98 2.47
CA GLU A 44 10.65 -1.32 3.12
C GLU A 44 10.84 -0.46 4.37
N ILE A 45 11.06 -1.10 5.51
CA ILE A 45 11.27 -0.43 6.80
C ILE A 45 12.66 -0.82 7.30
N LYS A 46 13.55 0.18 7.37
CA LYS A 46 15.00 0.04 7.63
C LYS A 46 15.35 -0.92 8.77
N ASP A 47 14.68 -0.79 9.91
CA ASP A 47 14.98 -1.57 11.12
C ASP A 47 13.86 -2.58 11.45
N LEU A 48 13.17 -3.08 10.44
CA LEU A 48 12.12 -4.09 10.60
C LEU A 48 12.71 -5.47 10.84
N ASP A 49 12.36 -6.07 11.98
CA ASP A 49 12.75 -7.43 12.30
C ASP A 49 12.18 -8.43 11.28
N PRO A 50 12.94 -9.45 10.84
CA PRO A 50 12.48 -10.49 9.92
C PRO A 50 11.15 -11.15 10.29
N VAL A 51 10.78 -11.23 11.58
CA VAL A 51 9.48 -11.81 12.00
C VAL A 51 8.27 -11.00 11.51
N PHE A 52 8.48 -9.74 11.14
CA PHE A 52 7.47 -8.86 10.53
C PHE A 52 7.65 -8.74 9.00
N HIS A 53 8.52 -9.52 8.37
CA HIS A 53 8.57 -9.57 6.90
C HIS A 53 7.26 -10.12 6.34
N ASP A 54 6.72 -9.46 5.32
CA ASP A 54 5.39 -9.69 4.75
C ASP A 54 4.22 -9.49 5.73
N TYR A 55 4.47 -8.80 6.85
CA TYR A 55 3.39 -8.38 7.74
C TYR A 55 2.36 -7.55 6.96
N LYS A 56 1.12 -8.01 6.98
CA LYS A 56 0.04 -7.52 6.13
C LYS A 56 -0.89 -6.60 6.89
N ILE A 57 -0.87 -5.32 6.54
CA ILE A 57 -1.78 -4.31 7.07
C ILE A 57 -2.81 -3.97 5.99
N VAL A 58 -4.08 -4.27 6.23
CA VAL A 58 -5.16 -3.85 5.33
C VAL A 58 -5.76 -2.55 5.85
N ASN A 59 -5.75 -1.50 5.03
CA ASN A 59 -6.28 -0.19 5.39
C ASN A 59 -7.65 0.05 4.74
N LEU A 60 -8.61 0.45 5.57
CA LEU A 60 -9.91 0.97 5.17
C LEU A 60 -10.00 2.44 5.59
N SER A 61 -10.43 3.29 4.66
CA SER A 61 -10.58 4.73 4.92
C SER A 61 -11.84 5.28 4.27
N ASP A 62 -12.34 6.38 4.83
CA ASP A 62 -13.45 7.16 4.28
C ASP A 62 -14.66 6.27 3.92
N LEU A 63 -15.13 5.43 4.86
CA LEU A 63 -16.25 4.52 4.60
C LEU A 63 -17.51 5.30 4.18
N HIS A 64 -17.78 6.42 4.87
CA HIS A 64 -18.93 7.27 4.61
C HIS A 64 -20.26 6.50 4.53
N LEU A 65 -20.49 5.57 5.46
CA LEU A 65 -21.71 4.77 5.52
C LEU A 65 -22.97 5.66 5.54
N GLY A 66 -24.01 5.22 4.82
CA GLY A 66 -25.34 5.82 4.77
C GLY A 66 -25.65 6.65 3.52
N GLN A 67 -24.69 7.43 2.99
CA GLN A 67 -24.94 8.22 1.78
C GLN A 67 -24.88 7.35 0.52
N TRP A 68 -23.70 6.83 0.19
CA TRP A 68 -23.45 6.02 -1.01
C TRP A 68 -23.13 4.58 -0.68
N LEU A 69 -22.30 4.36 0.34
CA LEU A 69 -22.04 3.04 0.85
C LEU A 69 -23.24 2.59 1.69
N THR A 70 -23.85 1.45 1.33
CA THR A 70 -24.89 0.79 2.14
C THR A 70 -24.24 -0.18 3.13
N PRO A 71 -24.96 -0.62 4.18
CA PRO A 71 -24.54 -1.72 5.02
C PRO A 71 -24.14 -2.96 4.21
N GLU A 72 -24.95 -3.39 3.24
CA GLU A 72 -24.67 -4.58 2.42
C GLU A 72 -23.37 -4.45 1.61
N TYR A 73 -23.08 -3.23 1.14
CA TYR A 73 -21.81 -2.96 0.46
C TYR A 73 -20.62 -3.01 1.41
N LEU A 74 -20.78 -2.49 2.63
CA LEU A 74 -19.74 -2.57 3.65
C LEU A 74 -19.49 -4.02 4.07
N GLU A 75 -20.53 -4.85 4.22
CA GLU A 75 -20.39 -6.29 4.48
C GLU A 75 -19.55 -6.98 3.40
N GLY A 76 -19.87 -6.74 2.12
CA GLY A 76 -19.09 -7.29 1.01
C GLY A 76 -17.64 -6.80 0.99
N VAL A 77 -17.39 -5.55 1.39
CA VAL A 77 -16.03 -5.03 1.57
C VAL A 77 -15.29 -5.75 2.70
N ILE A 78 -15.94 -5.97 3.85
CA ILE A 78 -15.34 -6.71 4.97
C ILE A 78 -15.02 -8.16 4.56
N ASP A 79 -15.88 -8.78 3.74
CA ASP A 79 -15.60 -10.11 3.16
C ASP A 79 -14.36 -10.10 2.25
N ILE A 80 -14.19 -9.07 1.39
CA ILE A 80 -12.94 -8.88 0.62
C ILE A 80 -11.72 -8.76 1.55
N VAL A 81 -11.84 -7.98 2.62
CA VAL A 81 -10.76 -7.73 3.59
C VAL A 81 -10.36 -9.02 4.31
N ASN A 82 -11.33 -9.78 4.81
CA ASN A 82 -11.07 -11.03 5.53
C ASN A 82 -10.41 -12.07 4.61
N ARG A 83 -10.78 -12.12 3.30
CA ARG A 83 -10.10 -12.95 2.30
C ARG A 83 -8.62 -12.59 2.09
N GLN A 84 -8.20 -11.39 2.47
CA GLN A 84 -6.79 -11.02 2.44
C GLN A 84 -6.00 -11.60 3.61
N GLU A 85 -6.63 -12.22 4.61
CA GLU A 85 -5.99 -12.75 5.82
C GLU A 85 -5.02 -11.73 6.48
N PRO A 86 -5.51 -10.53 6.84
CA PRO A 86 -4.68 -9.47 7.41
C PRO A 86 -4.07 -9.88 8.75
N ASP A 87 -2.83 -9.45 8.98
CA ASP A 87 -2.26 -9.51 10.33
C ASP A 87 -2.84 -8.37 11.19
N MET A 88 -3.03 -7.20 10.58
CA MET A 88 -3.66 -6.02 11.18
C MET A 88 -4.62 -5.34 10.19
N VAL A 89 -5.72 -4.78 10.70
CA VAL A 89 -6.55 -3.83 9.95
C VAL A 89 -6.37 -2.43 10.52
N ALA A 90 -6.12 -1.46 9.63
CA ALA A 90 -6.08 -0.04 9.94
C ALA A 90 -7.36 0.64 9.43
N LEU A 91 -7.99 1.43 10.29
CA LEU A 91 -9.21 2.17 10.00
C LEU A 91 -8.92 3.67 10.13
N THR A 92 -8.69 4.35 9.01
CA THR A 92 -8.11 5.71 9.00
C THR A 92 -9.14 6.83 8.88
N GLY A 93 -10.28 6.70 9.57
CA GLY A 93 -11.27 7.77 9.78
C GLY A 93 -12.39 7.89 8.74
N ASP A 94 -13.36 8.75 9.07
CA ASP A 94 -14.58 9.09 8.31
C ASP A 94 -15.50 7.89 8.02
N TYR A 95 -15.98 7.25 9.10
CA TYR A 95 -16.81 6.04 9.02
C TYR A 95 -18.23 6.30 8.55
N VAL A 96 -18.79 7.46 8.90
CA VAL A 96 -20.18 7.84 8.57
C VAL A 96 -20.19 9.16 7.82
N SER A 97 -21.10 9.28 6.85
CA SER A 97 -21.30 10.52 6.11
C SER A 97 -21.77 11.68 7.00
N TYR A 98 -23.07 11.81 7.26
CA TYR A 98 -23.61 12.91 8.06
C TYR A 98 -24.73 12.51 9.03
N VAL A 99 -25.21 11.26 8.98
CA VAL A 99 -26.34 10.80 9.80
C VAL A 99 -25.99 9.46 10.42
N LEU A 100 -25.37 9.50 11.60
CA LEU A 100 -25.01 8.30 12.37
C LEU A 100 -26.23 7.54 12.86
N GLU A 101 -27.29 8.27 13.26
CA GLU A 101 -28.48 7.66 13.86
C GLU A 101 -29.19 6.67 12.93
N ASP A 102 -29.01 6.83 11.61
CA ASP A 102 -29.63 5.95 10.62
C ASP A 102 -28.80 4.66 10.37
N VAL A 103 -27.52 4.61 10.78
CA VAL A 103 -26.58 3.53 10.40
C VAL A 103 -25.69 3.01 11.54
N ALA A 104 -25.86 3.47 12.77
CA ALA A 104 -24.99 3.12 13.89
C ALA A 104 -24.91 1.61 14.16
N GLU A 105 -26.07 0.93 14.22
CA GLU A 105 -26.14 -0.52 14.46
C GLU A 105 -25.50 -1.31 13.30
N ASP A 106 -25.71 -0.88 12.06
CA ASP A 106 -25.11 -1.51 10.88
C ASP A 106 -23.60 -1.31 10.83
N LEU A 107 -23.11 -0.12 11.19
CA LEU A 107 -21.68 0.15 11.27
C LEU A 107 -21.02 -0.78 12.30
N GLU A 108 -21.56 -0.83 13.52
CA GLU A 108 -21.05 -1.69 14.58
C GLU A 108 -21.02 -3.16 14.14
N ARG A 109 -22.14 -3.64 13.61
CA ARG A 109 -22.28 -5.00 13.12
C ARG A 109 -21.26 -5.32 12.03
N CYS A 110 -21.12 -4.47 11.01
CA CYS A 110 -20.18 -4.71 9.91
C CYS A 110 -18.73 -4.73 10.40
N LEU A 111 -18.35 -3.76 11.22
CA LEU A 111 -17.00 -3.66 11.76
C LEU A 111 -16.66 -4.85 12.68
N SER A 112 -17.63 -5.40 13.41
CA SER A 112 -17.43 -6.57 14.27
C SER A 112 -17.12 -7.86 13.51
N MET A 113 -17.35 -7.89 12.18
CA MET A 113 -17.01 -9.04 11.34
C MET A 113 -15.56 -9.02 10.85
N ILE A 114 -14.78 -7.99 11.16
CA ILE A 114 -13.37 -7.92 10.75
C ILE A 114 -12.58 -9.02 11.46
N GLU A 115 -11.92 -9.87 10.67
CA GLU A 115 -11.05 -10.92 11.15
C GLU A 115 -9.58 -10.51 10.95
N VAL A 116 -8.80 -10.52 12.03
CA VAL A 116 -7.38 -10.14 12.07
C VAL A 116 -6.61 -11.05 13.01
N LYS A 117 -5.30 -11.20 12.78
CA LYS A 117 -4.45 -12.04 13.65
C LYS A 117 -4.01 -11.30 14.92
N ASP A 118 -3.64 -10.02 14.79
CA ASP A 118 -3.05 -9.26 15.90
C ASP A 118 -3.99 -8.18 16.44
N ALA A 119 -4.42 -7.22 15.62
CA ALA A 119 -5.31 -6.13 16.07
C ALA A 119 -6.03 -5.41 14.92
N SER A 120 -7.16 -4.78 15.24
CA SER A 120 -7.80 -3.76 14.41
C SER A 120 -7.66 -2.42 15.09
N LEU A 121 -7.03 -1.46 14.43
CA LEU A 121 -6.67 -0.15 14.99
C LEU A 121 -7.33 0.98 14.19
N ALA A 122 -7.79 2.00 14.89
CA ALA A 122 -8.55 3.11 14.32
C ALA A 122 -8.01 4.47 14.73
N VAL A 123 -8.19 5.46 13.86
CA VAL A 123 -8.13 6.89 14.20
C VAL A 123 -9.36 7.59 13.68
N LEU A 124 -9.78 8.68 14.34
CA LEU A 124 -10.93 9.45 13.90
C LEU A 124 -10.58 10.45 12.80
N GLY A 125 -11.51 10.58 11.85
CA GLY A 125 -11.53 11.64 10.85
C GLY A 125 -12.41 12.81 11.25
N ASN A 126 -12.47 13.84 10.40
CA ASN A 126 -13.22 15.04 10.71
C ASN A 126 -14.74 14.81 10.71
N HIS A 127 -15.26 13.88 9.90
CA HIS A 127 -16.68 13.53 9.91
C HIS A 127 -17.07 12.80 11.18
N ASP A 128 -16.19 11.99 11.77
CA ASP A 128 -16.49 11.27 13.01
C ASP A 128 -16.76 12.25 14.16
N HIS A 129 -15.98 13.33 14.24
CA HIS A 129 -16.24 14.44 15.18
C HIS A 129 -17.54 15.19 14.90
N TRP A 130 -17.93 15.36 13.63
CA TRP A 130 -19.19 16.01 13.28
C TRP A 130 -20.42 15.15 13.57
N ASN A 131 -20.25 13.83 13.55
CA ASN A 131 -21.32 12.86 13.78
C ASN A 131 -21.44 12.40 15.24
N GLY A 132 -20.44 12.72 16.09
CA GLY A 132 -20.44 12.37 17.52
C GLY A 132 -19.29 11.43 17.84
N ALA A 133 -18.09 12.00 18.06
CA ALA A 133 -16.86 11.23 18.26
C ALA A 133 -16.96 10.19 19.38
N ASP A 134 -17.62 10.51 20.49
CA ASP A 134 -17.76 9.59 21.62
C ASP A 134 -18.63 8.37 21.27
N GLU A 135 -19.68 8.57 20.46
CA GLU A 135 -20.54 7.49 19.99
C GLU A 135 -19.82 6.61 18.96
N ILE A 136 -19.08 7.22 18.04
CA ILE A 136 -18.20 6.50 17.10
C ILE A 136 -17.16 5.66 17.85
N ARG A 137 -16.49 6.23 18.86
CA ARG A 137 -15.54 5.49 19.71
C ARG A 137 -16.19 4.32 20.42
N GLN A 138 -17.43 4.49 20.90
CA GLN A 138 -18.16 3.41 21.53
C GLN A 138 -18.49 2.30 20.54
N ILE A 139 -18.89 2.63 19.30
CA ILE A 139 -19.11 1.67 18.21
C ILE A 139 -17.82 0.91 17.89
N LEU A 140 -16.70 1.62 17.68
CA LEU A 140 -15.39 1.00 17.41
C LEU A 140 -15.02 0.01 18.54
N LYS A 141 -15.16 0.45 19.80
CA LYS A 141 -14.88 -0.37 20.96
C LYS A 141 -15.77 -1.62 21.03
N ASN A 142 -17.06 -1.49 20.77
CA ASN A 142 -18.00 -2.62 20.76
C ASN A 142 -17.67 -3.62 19.64
N ALA A 143 -17.19 -3.12 18.50
CA ALA A 143 -16.72 -3.93 17.37
C ALA A 143 -15.32 -4.55 17.60
N GLY A 144 -14.69 -4.36 18.76
CA GLY A 144 -13.36 -4.90 19.06
C GLY A 144 -12.20 -4.14 18.41
N ILE A 145 -12.44 -2.91 17.95
CA ILE A 145 -11.44 -2.04 17.33
C ILE A 145 -10.87 -1.07 18.37
N ILE A 146 -9.55 -0.92 18.38
CA ILE A 146 -8.84 -0.07 19.33
C ILE A 146 -8.63 1.31 18.69
N ASP A 147 -9.22 2.35 19.29
CA ASP A 147 -8.93 3.74 18.94
C ASP A 147 -7.54 4.13 19.45
N VAL A 148 -6.66 4.52 18.54
CA VAL A 148 -5.29 4.99 18.80
C VAL A 148 -5.12 6.47 18.48
N SER A 149 -6.20 7.25 18.41
CA SER A 149 -6.16 8.71 18.24
C SER A 149 -5.36 9.36 19.38
N ASN A 150 -4.22 9.97 19.06
CA ASN A 150 -3.24 10.51 20.01
C ASN A 150 -2.70 9.45 21.00
N ASP A 151 -2.60 8.21 20.53
CA ASP A 151 -2.11 7.08 21.31
C ASP A 151 -1.20 6.16 20.47
N VAL A 152 -0.68 5.12 21.13
CA VAL A 152 0.23 4.14 20.54
C VAL A 152 -0.20 2.74 20.97
N TYR A 153 -0.27 1.84 19.99
CA TYR A 153 -0.41 0.41 20.20
C TYR A 153 0.86 -0.30 19.75
N SER A 154 1.34 -1.29 20.52
CA SER A 154 2.55 -2.03 20.19
C SER A 154 2.23 -3.50 19.96
N ILE A 155 2.57 -4.00 18.79
CA ILE A 155 2.49 -5.42 18.44
C ILE A 155 3.84 -6.04 18.73
N SER A 156 3.86 -7.17 19.42
CA SER A 156 5.08 -7.92 19.74
C SER A 156 5.03 -9.32 19.17
N LYS A 157 6.15 -9.78 18.59
CA LYS A 157 6.30 -11.16 18.09
C LYS A 157 7.62 -11.76 18.56
N ASP A 158 7.62 -13.06 18.81
CA ASP A 158 8.85 -13.81 19.11
C ASP A 158 9.66 -14.01 17.83
N GLY A 159 10.76 -13.28 17.70
CA GLY A 159 11.72 -13.39 16.60
C GLY A 159 12.99 -14.16 16.99
N GLU A 160 13.88 -14.39 16.01
CA GLU A 160 15.15 -15.11 16.24
C GLU A 160 16.07 -14.37 17.22
N LYS A 161 15.97 -13.04 17.27
CA LYS A 161 16.80 -12.16 18.11
C LYS A 161 16.15 -11.83 19.45
N GLY A 162 15.01 -12.44 19.77
CA GLY A 162 14.17 -12.14 20.93
C GLY A 162 12.83 -11.51 20.53
N VAL A 163 12.17 -10.85 21.47
CA VAL A 163 10.88 -10.19 21.22
C VAL A 163 11.12 -8.96 20.34
N ALA A 164 10.53 -8.97 19.14
CA ALA A 164 10.51 -7.84 18.23
C ALA A 164 9.21 -7.05 18.41
N TYR A 165 9.28 -5.74 18.17
CA TYR A 165 8.14 -4.83 18.31
C TYR A 165 7.87 -4.06 17.01
N LEU A 166 6.59 -3.83 16.73
CA LEU A 166 6.10 -2.90 15.73
C LEU A 166 5.11 -1.95 16.40
N HIS A 167 5.40 -0.65 16.35
CA HIS A 167 4.57 0.37 16.99
C HIS A 167 3.62 1.01 15.98
N ILE A 168 2.35 1.09 16.32
CA ILE A 168 1.33 1.77 15.54
C ILE A 168 0.85 2.96 16.36
N ALA A 169 1.24 4.14 15.93
CA ALA A 169 0.80 5.40 16.52
C ALA A 169 -0.38 5.95 15.72
N GLY A 170 -1.26 6.68 16.38
CA GLY A 170 -2.31 7.45 15.71
C GLY A 170 -2.38 8.89 16.21
N VAL A 171 -2.84 9.79 15.36
CA VAL A 171 -3.25 11.14 15.74
C VAL A 171 -4.72 11.38 15.42
N ASP A 172 -5.37 12.19 16.24
CA ASP A 172 -6.74 12.65 15.98
C ASP A 172 -6.77 13.71 14.86
N SER A 173 -7.95 14.14 14.42
CA SER A 173 -8.16 14.96 13.22
C SER A 173 -7.36 16.28 13.20
N MET A 174 -6.45 16.38 12.23
CA MET A 174 -5.65 17.59 11.95
C MET A 174 -6.54 18.75 11.53
N LYS A 175 -7.57 18.47 10.73
CA LYS A 175 -8.47 19.51 10.21
C LYS A 175 -9.26 20.22 11.31
N LEU A 176 -9.42 19.57 12.46
CA LEU A 176 -10.10 20.12 13.62
C LEU A 176 -9.14 20.58 14.72
N ASN A 177 -7.83 20.56 14.47
CA ASN A 177 -6.77 20.87 15.45
C ASN A 177 -6.89 20.00 16.72
N LYS A 178 -7.10 18.69 16.53
CA LYS A 178 -7.23 17.69 17.60
C LYS A 178 -6.04 16.74 17.67
N GLU A 179 -5.18 16.75 16.67
CA GLU A 179 -3.91 16.04 16.63
C GLU A 179 -3.02 16.48 17.80
N ASP A 180 -2.35 15.52 18.43
CA ASP A 180 -1.38 15.77 19.50
C ASP A 180 -0.16 14.86 19.32
N ILE A 181 0.77 15.31 18.46
CA ILE A 181 2.00 14.56 18.19
C ILE A 181 2.90 14.48 19.42
N ASP A 182 2.89 15.49 20.29
CA ASP A 182 3.71 15.50 21.49
C ASP A 182 3.25 14.41 22.46
N ALA A 183 1.93 14.25 22.64
CA ALA A 183 1.37 13.15 23.44
C ALA A 183 1.73 11.78 22.87
N VAL A 184 1.72 11.61 21.55
CA VAL A 184 2.15 10.37 20.88
C VAL A 184 3.63 10.10 21.13
N MET A 185 4.49 11.11 20.95
CA MET A 185 5.93 10.98 21.11
C MET A 185 6.35 10.70 22.56
N LEU A 186 5.55 11.13 23.54
CA LEU A 186 5.75 10.78 24.96
C LEU A 186 5.42 9.32 25.28
N LYS A 187 4.53 8.68 24.51
CA LYS A 187 4.07 7.32 24.74
C LYS A 187 4.81 6.28 23.90
N ILE A 188 5.29 6.67 22.72
CA ILE A 188 5.93 5.72 21.80
C ILE A 188 7.24 5.19 22.39
N PRO A 189 7.44 3.86 22.43
CA PRO A 189 8.72 3.29 22.85
C PRO A 189 9.88 3.78 21.97
N GLU A 190 11.07 3.91 22.55
CA GLU A 190 12.26 4.43 21.86
C GLU A 190 12.78 3.48 20.78
N HIS A 191 12.68 2.17 21.01
CA HIS A 191 13.16 1.14 20.09
C HIS A 191 12.02 0.56 19.26
N GLY A 192 12.35 -0.03 18.10
CA GLY A 192 11.40 -0.66 17.20
C GLY A 192 10.82 0.30 16.13
N PRO A 193 10.52 -0.19 14.92
CA PRO A 193 9.90 0.63 13.88
C PRO A 193 8.51 1.12 14.29
N ALA A 194 8.11 2.27 13.74
CA ALA A 194 6.79 2.84 13.98
C ALA A 194 6.08 3.25 12.68
N ILE A 195 4.76 3.09 12.69
CA ILE A 195 3.83 3.49 11.62
C ILE A 195 2.84 4.50 12.22
N MET A 196 2.55 5.57 11.47
CA MET A 196 1.59 6.61 11.83
C MET A 196 0.26 6.39 11.10
N LEU A 197 -0.84 6.35 11.84
CA LEU A 197 -2.20 6.45 11.33
C LEU A 197 -2.68 7.89 11.49
N ALA A 198 -3.00 8.54 10.39
CA ALA A 198 -3.54 9.89 10.40
C ALA A 198 -4.60 10.00 9.33
N HIS A 199 -5.80 10.48 9.66
CA HIS A 199 -6.86 10.63 8.67
C HIS A 199 -6.44 11.60 7.55
N GLU A 200 -5.96 12.78 7.91
CA GLU A 200 -5.53 13.79 6.95
C GLU A 200 -4.07 13.61 6.49
N PRO A 201 -3.81 13.47 5.18
CA PRO A 201 -2.49 13.10 4.67
C PRO A 201 -1.44 14.22 4.77
N ASP A 202 -1.83 15.50 4.75
CA ASP A 202 -0.89 16.62 4.93
C ASP A 202 -0.23 16.64 6.32
N PHE A 203 -0.73 15.85 7.30
CA PHE A 203 -0.06 15.66 8.59
C PHE A 203 1.36 15.07 8.45
N ALA A 204 1.68 14.48 7.30
CA ALA A 204 3.00 13.93 7.02
C ALA A 204 4.14 14.94 7.14
N ASP A 205 3.90 16.23 6.88
CA ASP A 205 4.91 17.26 7.12
C ASP A 205 5.31 17.34 8.60
N ILE A 206 4.36 17.11 9.52
CA ILE A 206 4.59 17.12 10.96
C ILE A 206 5.20 15.79 11.38
N ALA A 207 4.57 14.67 11.02
CA ALA A 207 5.03 13.33 11.41
C ALA A 207 6.47 13.07 10.96
N ALA A 208 6.85 13.45 9.73
CA ALA A 208 8.19 13.25 9.21
C ALA A 208 9.27 14.03 10.00
N THR A 209 8.95 15.20 10.56
CA THR A 209 9.92 16.01 11.32
C THR A 209 10.37 15.35 12.62
N THR A 210 9.61 14.38 13.13
CA THR A 210 9.97 13.60 14.32
C THR A 210 11.10 12.61 14.04
N GLY A 211 11.28 12.20 12.77
CA GLY A 211 12.18 11.11 12.38
C GLY A 211 11.81 9.73 12.94
N ARG A 212 10.62 9.58 13.55
CA ARG A 212 10.24 8.38 14.30
C ARG A 212 9.50 7.33 13.46
N PHE A 213 8.79 7.78 12.43
CA PHE A 213 7.85 6.94 11.67
C PHE A 213 8.44 6.58 10.30
N ALA A 214 8.30 5.31 9.92
CA ALA A 214 8.73 4.83 8.60
C ALA A 214 7.61 4.93 7.56
N LEU A 215 6.35 4.88 8.01
CA LEU A 215 5.16 4.94 7.16
C LEU A 215 4.09 5.79 7.83
N GLN A 216 3.39 6.63 7.05
CA GLN A 216 2.10 7.21 7.39
C GLN A 216 1.02 6.67 6.45
N ILE A 217 -0.10 6.22 7.01
CA ILE A 217 -1.28 5.75 6.28
C ILE A 217 -2.43 6.74 6.49
N SER A 218 -3.02 7.23 5.39
CA SER A 218 -4.07 8.26 5.41
C SER A 218 -5.17 8.05 4.38
N GLY A 219 -6.26 8.82 4.52
CA GLY A 219 -7.39 8.90 3.59
C GLY A 219 -7.78 10.35 3.31
N HIS A 220 -9.03 10.73 3.60
CA HIS A 220 -9.59 12.09 3.60
C HIS A 220 -9.74 12.77 2.23
N SER A 221 -8.85 12.46 1.29
CA SER A 221 -8.81 13.11 -0.01
C SER A 221 -9.84 12.56 -0.99
N HIS A 222 -10.26 11.30 -0.82
CA HIS A 222 -11.02 10.50 -1.78
C HIS A 222 -10.41 10.45 -3.20
N GLY A 223 -9.12 10.75 -3.35
CA GLY A 223 -8.51 11.03 -4.66
C GLY A 223 -9.19 12.18 -5.42
N GLY A 224 -9.83 13.10 -4.68
CA GLY A 224 -10.69 14.17 -5.21
C GLY A 224 -11.91 13.65 -5.96
N GLN A 225 -12.19 12.33 -5.90
CA GLN A 225 -13.16 11.60 -6.72
C GLN A 225 -13.01 11.75 -8.24
N PHE A 226 -11.88 12.31 -8.66
CA PHE A 226 -11.53 12.56 -10.05
C PHE A 226 -10.01 12.49 -10.17
N ILE A 227 -9.50 11.41 -10.73
CA ILE A 227 -8.07 11.29 -11.03
C ILE A 227 -7.88 11.62 -12.50
N ILE A 228 -6.96 12.54 -12.78
CA ILE A 228 -6.67 12.96 -14.15
C ILE A 228 -6.06 11.78 -14.92
N PRO A 229 -6.64 11.33 -16.05
CA PRO A 229 -6.05 10.24 -16.81
C PRO A 229 -4.59 10.54 -17.20
N GLY A 230 -3.70 9.57 -16.96
CA GLY A 230 -2.27 9.71 -17.24
C GLY A 230 -1.46 10.49 -16.20
N LEU A 231 -2.10 11.06 -15.17
CA LEU A 231 -1.45 11.68 -14.02
C LEU A 231 -2.01 11.05 -12.74
N ASN A 232 -1.16 10.50 -11.86
CA ASN A 232 -1.60 9.93 -10.58
C ASN A 232 -1.92 11.03 -9.55
N THR A 233 -2.77 12.00 -9.90
CA THR A 233 -3.14 13.14 -9.05
C THR A 233 -4.53 13.67 -9.38
N THR A 234 -5.04 14.52 -8.49
CA THR A 234 -6.34 15.21 -8.64
C THR A 234 -6.18 16.72 -8.58
N ILE A 235 -7.11 17.41 -9.25
CA ILE A 235 -7.27 18.87 -9.20
C ILE A 235 -8.11 19.27 -7.99
N LEU A 236 -9.03 18.39 -7.56
CA LEU A 236 -9.96 18.66 -6.46
C LEU A 236 -9.31 18.29 -5.13
N ARG A 237 -8.50 19.22 -4.60
CA ARG A 237 -7.77 19.02 -3.34
C ARG A 237 -8.50 19.68 -2.18
N SER A 238 -8.82 18.89 -1.15
CA SER A 238 -9.44 19.41 0.07
C SER A 238 -8.38 20.04 0.99
N ALA A 239 -8.82 20.80 1.99
CA ALA A 239 -7.88 21.25 3.04
C ALA A 239 -7.31 20.02 3.77
N CYS A 240 -6.02 20.05 4.08
CA CYS A 240 -5.26 18.93 4.66
C CYS A 240 -5.07 17.70 3.73
N SER A 241 -5.30 17.85 2.42
CA SER A 241 -4.88 16.88 1.39
C SER A 241 -4.27 17.55 0.15
N ARG A 242 -3.69 18.74 0.32
CA ARG A 242 -3.20 19.55 -0.80
C ARG A 242 -1.85 19.08 -1.32
N LYS A 243 -0.98 18.58 -0.44
CA LYS A 243 0.36 18.15 -0.80
C LYS A 243 0.37 16.70 -1.23
N TYR A 244 -0.37 15.85 -0.50
CA TYR A 244 -0.39 14.41 -0.70
C TYR A 244 -1.83 13.93 -0.97
N PRO A 245 -2.38 14.19 -2.17
CA PRO A 245 -3.79 13.95 -2.43
C PRO A 245 -4.14 12.49 -2.76
N VAL A 246 -3.21 11.65 -3.23
CA VAL A 246 -3.50 10.26 -3.60
C VAL A 246 -2.21 9.48 -3.83
N GLY A 247 -2.16 8.22 -3.39
CA GLY A 247 -1.03 7.31 -3.60
C GLY A 247 0.16 7.58 -2.68
N GLU A 248 1.34 7.15 -3.13
CA GLU A 248 2.57 7.13 -2.36
C GLU A 248 3.43 8.38 -2.57
N TYR A 249 4.03 8.88 -1.49
CA TYR A 249 4.98 9.99 -1.48
C TYR A 249 6.11 9.72 -0.49
N GLN A 250 7.32 10.12 -0.84
CA GLN A 250 8.44 10.16 0.10
C GLN A 250 8.46 11.52 0.82
N VAL A 251 8.43 11.52 2.15
CA VAL A 251 8.46 12.72 3.00
C VAL A 251 9.58 12.58 4.03
N GLY A 252 10.75 13.17 3.72
CA GLY A 252 11.97 12.87 4.48
C GLY A 252 12.33 11.39 4.33
N ASP A 253 12.57 10.70 5.44
CA ASP A 253 12.82 9.25 5.47
C ASP A 253 11.53 8.42 5.61
N MET A 254 10.37 9.06 5.74
CA MET A 254 9.07 8.42 5.91
C MET A 254 8.34 8.27 4.57
N VAL A 255 7.72 7.11 4.33
CA VAL A 255 6.74 6.94 3.25
C VAL A 255 5.38 7.45 3.71
N GLN A 256 4.70 8.24 2.91
CA GLN A 256 3.31 8.66 3.12
C GLN A 256 2.45 7.99 2.05
N TYR A 257 1.33 7.39 2.45
CA TYR A 257 0.36 6.84 1.52
C TYR A 257 -1.04 7.38 1.77
N THR A 258 -1.69 7.86 0.71
CA THR A 258 -3.07 8.37 0.74
C THR A 258 -4.01 7.46 -0.06
N SER A 259 -4.89 6.76 0.64
CA SER A 259 -5.94 5.94 0.04
C SER A 259 -6.99 6.80 -0.68
N LYS A 260 -7.57 6.27 -1.76
CA LYS A 260 -8.74 6.87 -2.42
C LYS A 260 -10.05 6.72 -1.61
N GLY A 261 -10.02 6.01 -0.49
CA GLY A 261 -11.17 5.76 0.37
C GLY A 261 -12.25 4.89 -0.28
N LEU A 262 -13.24 4.47 0.50
CA LEU A 262 -14.31 3.58 0.03
C LEU A 262 -15.56 4.33 -0.43
N GLY A 263 -16.07 5.19 0.43
CA GLY A 263 -17.27 5.98 0.18
C GLY A 263 -16.98 7.27 -0.59
N THR A 264 -17.97 8.13 -0.72
CA THR A 264 -17.82 9.41 -1.43
C THR A 264 -18.25 10.56 -0.54
N ASN A 265 -17.70 11.73 -0.80
CA ASN A 265 -18.00 12.97 -0.12
C ASN A 265 -18.49 14.03 -1.11
N VAL A 266 -19.52 14.78 -0.72
CA VAL A 266 -20.17 15.85 -1.49
C VAL A 266 -20.90 15.37 -2.75
N PHE A 267 -20.19 14.77 -3.71
CA PHE A 267 -20.75 14.24 -4.94
C PHE A 267 -20.68 12.71 -4.94
N TRP A 268 -21.62 12.06 -5.64
CA TRP A 268 -21.73 10.60 -5.63
C TRP A 268 -20.89 9.87 -6.67
N LEU A 269 -20.25 10.64 -7.54
CA LEU A 269 -19.58 10.12 -8.71
C LEU A 269 -18.08 10.05 -8.47
N ARG A 270 -17.49 8.91 -8.82
CA ARG A 270 -16.05 8.73 -8.97
C ARG A 270 -15.73 8.61 -10.46
N ILE A 271 -14.73 9.35 -10.93
CA ILE A 271 -14.26 9.30 -12.33
C ILE A 271 -12.79 8.92 -12.31
N ASN A 272 -12.45 7.78 -12.93
CA ASN A 272 -11.09 7.24 -12.94
C ASN A 272 -10.48 7.09 -11.51
N CYS A 273 -11.34 6.95 -10.50
CA CYS A 273 -10.98 7.01 -9.09
C CYS A 273 -11.76 5.95 -8.31
N ALA A 274 -11.63 4.69 -8.73
CA ALA A 274 -12.31 3.58 -8.08
C ALA A 274 -12.00 3.56 -6.57
N PRO A 275 -13.00 3.24 -5.72
CA PRO A 275 -12.80 2.95 -4.30
C PRO A 275 -11.62 2.00 -4.07
N GLU A 276 -10.93 2.14 -2.95
CA GLU A 276 -9.68 1.41 -2.71
C GLU A 276 -9.68 0.66 -1.38
N ILE A 277 -9.19 -0.57 -1.42
CA ILE A 277 -8.74 -1.35 -0.26
C ILE A 277 -7.23 -1.48 -0.40
N THR A 278 -6.48 -0.85 0.49
CA THR A 278 -5.02 -0.83 0.42
C THR A 278 -4.44 -1.94 1.28
N ILE A 279 -3.50 -2.72 0.75
CA ILE A 279 -2.78 -3.78 1.45
C ILE A 279 -1.31 -3.40 1.52
N PHE A 280 -0.82 -3.06 2.71
CA PHE A 280 0.60 -2.84 2.93
C PHE A 280 1.27 -4.15 3.32
N LYS A 281 2.35 -4.49 2.62
CA LYS A 281 3.26 -5.58 3.00
C LYS A 281 4.57 -4.97 3.48
N LEU A 282 4.89 -5.20 4.75
CA LEU A 282 6.12 -4.67 5.33
C LEU A 282 7.31 -5.51 4.91
N LYS A 283 8.37 -4.87 4.45
CA LYS A 283 9.58 -5.54 3.95
C LYS A 283 10.76 -5.26 4.87
N SER A 284 11.33 -6.35 5.38
CA SER A 284 12.59 -6.32 6.15
C SER A 284 13.78 -6.31 5.18
N PRO A 285 14.66 -5.30 5.21
CA PRO A 285 15.84 -5.23 4.34
C PRO A 285 16.74 -6.45 4.47
N GLU A 286 16.88 -7.00 5.67
CA GLU A 286 17.70 -8.20 5.92
C GLU A 286 17.18 -9.41 5.12
N VAL A 287 15.86 -9.58 5.06
CA VAL A 287 15.23 -10.68 4.33
C VAL A 287 15.29 -10.43 2.82
N GLU A 288 14.99 -9.20 2.38
CA GLU A 288 15.07 -8.82 0.96
C GLU A 288 16.49 -8.99 0.40
N GLU A 289 17.53 -8.63 1.18
CA GLU A 289 18.93 -8.83 0.79
C GLU A 289 19.27 -10.33 0.69
N LYS A 290 18.79 -11.16 1.62
CA LYS A 290 18.97 -12.62 1.57
C LYS A 290 18.31 -13.22 0.32
N ILE A 291 17.07 -12.83 0.01
CA ILE A 291 16.34 -13.28 -1.19
C ILE A 291 17.11 -12.87 -2.45
N GLY A 292 17.51 -11.59 -2.56
CA GLY A 292 18.27 -11.11 -3.71
C GLY A 292 19.60 -11.86 -3.91
N ASN A 293 20.31 -12.15 -2.83
CA ASN A 293 21.55 -12.94 -2.88
C ASN A 293 21.32 -14.40 -3.29
N GLU A 294 20.22 -15.02 -2.84
CA GLU A 294 19.84 -16.38 -3.27
C GLU A 294 19.43 -16.44 -4.74
N GLU A 295 18.67 -15.45 -5.23
CA GLU A 295 18.33 -15.34 -6.65
C GLU A 295 19.59 -15.22 -7.52
N ILE A 296 20.53 -14.35 -7.14
CA ILE A 296 21.82 -14.21 -7.82
C ILE A 296 22.60 -15.54 -7.80
N LYS A 297 22.63 -16.24 -6.66
CA LYS A 297 23.29 -17.54 -6.55
C LYS A 297 22.63 -18.59 -7.45
N ASN A 298 21.31 -18.64 -7.52
CA ASN A 298 20.54 -19.56 -8.36
C ASN A 298 20.75 -19.27 -9.85
N ILE A 299 20.81 -17.99 -10.23
CA ILE A 299 21.17 -17.57 -11.59
C ILE A 299 22.59 -18.03 -11.92
N ASN A 300 23.56 -17.81 -11.04
CA ASN A 300 24.95 -18.24 -11.24
C ASN A 300 25.08 -19.78 -11.29
N GLN A 301 24.32 -20.52 -10.49
CA GLN A 301 24.26 -21.98 -10.58
C GLN A 301 23.64 -22.45 -11.90
N THR A 302 22.55 -21.83 -12.34
CA THR A 302 21.92 -22.13 -13.64
C THR A 302 22.86 -21.81 -14.80
N LEU A 303 23.58 -20.70 -14.74
CA LEU A 303 24.60 -20.31 -15.72
C LEU A 303 25.79 -21.27 -15.73
N SER A 304 26.27 -21.72 -14.57
CA SER A 304 27.38 -22.70 -14.47
C SER A 304 26.97 -24.11 -14.91
N VAL A 305 25.72 -24.54 -14.66
CA VAL A 305 25.16 -25.79 -15.21
C VAL A 305 24.88 -25.66 -16.71
N SER A 306 24.56 -24.47 -17.22
CA SER A 306 24.48 -24.23 -18.67
C SER A 306 25.85 -24.24 -19.34
N HIS A 307 26.92 -23.82 -18.64
CA HIS A 307 28.30 -23.96 -19.12
C HIS A 307 28.79 -25.42 -19.13
N SER A 308 28.19 -26.33 -18.35
CA SER A 308 28.50 -27.77 -18.39
C SER A 308 27.71 -28.56 -19.44
N LYS A 309 26.69 -27.96 -20.08
CA LYS A 309 26.03 -28.47 -21.29
C LYS A 309 26.52 -27.70 -22.51
N LYS A 310 27.59 -28.19 -23.17
CA LYS A 310 28.19 -27.73 -24.45
C LYS A 310 27.57 -26.43 -24.98
N MET A 311 27.99 -25.29 -24.43
CA MET A 311 27.50 -23.97 -24.84
C MET A 311 28.26 -23.42 -26.06
N PHE A 312 29.40 -24.00 -26.39
CA PHE A 312 30.21 -23.67 -27.56
C PHE A 312 30.45 -24.93 -28.43
N PRO A 313 30.44 -24.81 -29.76
CA PRO A 313 30.78 -25.91 -30.66
C PRO A 313 32.22 -26.38 -30.40
N THR A 314 32.43 -27.69 -30.35
CA THR A 314 33.78 -28.29 -30.41
C THR A 314 34.37 -28.13 -31.80
N ARG A 315 35.69 -28.33 -31.96
CA ARG A 315 36.36 -28.22 -33.27
C ARG A 315 35.68 -29.08 -34.36
N ASP A 316 35.25 -30.28 -33.99
CA ASP A 316 34.49 -31.19 -34.86
C ASP A 316 33.08 -30.68 -35.22
N ASP A 317 32.47 -29.82 -34.38
CA ASP A 317 31.17 -29.21 -34.68
C ASP A 317 31.37 -28.06 -35.70
N VAL A 318 32.47 -27.31 -35.60
CA VAL A 318 32.84 -26.21 -36.52
C VAL A 318 33.14 -26.75 -37.93
N ASP A 319 33.84 -27.88 -38.02
CA ASP A 319 34.19 -28.51 -39.30
C ASP A 319 32.97 -29.08 -40.07
N ASN A 320 31.83 -29.24 -39.40
CA ASN A 320 30.57 -29.71 -40.00
C ASN A 320 29.60 -28.57 -40.39
N PHE A 321 29.86 -27.32 -40.00
CA PHE A 321 29.08 -26.17 -40.48
C PHE A 321 29.55 -25.78 -41.88
N LEU A 322 28.63 -25.69 -42.83
CA LEU A 322 28.97 -25.52 -44.24
C LEU A 322 29.33 -24.07 -44.60
N ASN A 323 28.93 -23.07 -43.79
CA ASN A 323 29.35 -21.67 -43.93
C ASN A 323 29.20 -20.83 -42.63
N ILE A 324 29.59 -19.54 -42.70
CA ILE A 324 29.54 -18.56 -41.60
C ILE A 324 28.11 -18.16 -41.18
N ASP A 325 27.14 -18.27 -42.08
CA ASP A 325 25.75 -17.90 -41.79
C ASP A 325 25.10 -18.93 -40.85
N ASP A 326 25.42 -20.22 -41.00
CA ASP A 326 24.95 -21.30 -40.12
C ASP A 326 25.45 -21.12 -38.66
N ILE A 327 26.68 -20.60 -38.50
CA ILE A 327 27.27 -20.30 -37.19
C ILE A 327 26.55 -19.12 -36.53
N SER A 328 26.21 -18.10 -37.32
CA SER A 328 25.51 -16.90 -36.84
C SER A 328 24.08 -17.23 -36.42
N GLU A 329 23.36 -18.05 -37.20
CA GLU A 329 22.02 -18.54 -36.87
C GLU A 329 22.02 -19.41 -35.60
N PHE A 330 23.03 -20.26 -35.43
CA PHE A 330 23.18 -21.05 -34.21
C PHE A 330 23.37 -20.17 -32.97
N ILE A 331 24.27 -19.18 -33.03
CA ILE A 331 24.52 -18.23 -31.93
C ILE A 331 23.27 -17.42 -31.60
N GLU A 332 22.56 -16.92 -32.61
CA GLU A 332 21.35 -16.12 -32.43
C GLU A 332 20.19 -16.95 -31.83
N SER A 333 20.07 -18.23 -32.21
CA SER A 333 19.09 -19.16 -31.63
C SER A 333 19.33 -19.42 -30.13
N LYS A 334 20.59 -19.37 -29.69
CA LYS A 334 20.97 -19.52 -28.26
C LYS A 334 20.80 -18.22 -27.50
N ARG A 335 21.07 -17.07 -28.13
CA ARG A 335 20.86 -15.74 -27.56
C ARG A 335 19.39 -15.49 -27.22
N LYS A 336 18.46 -15.95 -28.06
CA LYS A 336 16.99 -15.91 -27.82
C LYS A 336 16.50 -16.81 -26.67
N ARG A 337 17.35 -17.69 -26.11
CA ARG A 337 17.02 -18.54 -24.95
C ARG A 337 17.49 -17.97 -23.61
N ILE A 338 18.08 -16.78 -23.60
CA ILE A 338 18.43 -16.05 -22.39
C ILE A 338 17.17 -15.32 -21.92
N PRO A 339 16.67 -15.53 -20.68
CA PRO A 339 15.44 -14.90 -20.21
C PRO A 339 15.56 -13.36 -20.18
N VAL A 340 14.52 -12.67 -20.68
CA VAL A 340 14.38 -11.20 -20.73
C VAL A 340 14.07 -10.60 -19.33
N TYR A 341 14.66 -11.15 -18.26
CA TYR A 341 14.26 -10.86 -16.88
C TYR A 341 15.13 -9.80 -16.16
N MET A 342 15.96 -9.04 -16.88
CA MET A 342 17.02 -8.23 -16.28
C MET A 342 17.00 -6.74 -16.69
N GLU A 343 15.94 -6.23 -17.33
CA GLU A 343 15.95 -4.81 -17.74
C GLU A 343 15.51 -3.81 -16.66
N ASN A 344 14.89 -4.25 -15.55
CA ASN A 344 14.24 -3.33 -14.61
C ASN A 344 14.65 -3.44 -13.12
N LYS A 345 15.91 -3.75 -12.78
CA LYS A 345 16.42 -3.46 -11.43
C LYS A 345 17.88 -2.95 -11.43
N THR A 346 18.01 -1.76 -10.85
CA THR A 346 19.16 -1.09 -10.20
C THR A 346 20.50 -0.92 -10.97
N ASP A 347 20.99 0.33 -10.94
CA ASP A 347 22.12 0.82 -11.73
C ASP A 347 23.50 0.20 -11.38
N ASN A 348 23.63 -0.52 -10.27
CA ASN A 348 24.89 -1.20 -9.90
C ASN A 348 25.18 -2.50 -10.69
N ILE A 349 24.19 -3.08 -11.40
CA ILE A 349 24.42 -4.29 -12.23
C ILE A 349 24.80 -3.91 -13.68
N LYS A 350 24.43 -2.70 -14.13
CA LYS A 350 24.68 -2.24 -15.51
C LYS A 350 26.18 -2.09 -15.84
N GLU A 351 27.03 -1.77 -14.87
CA GLU A 351 28.48 -1.63 -15.11
C GLU A 351 29.11 -2.97 -15.53
N ASN A 352 28.68 -4.10 -14.98
CA ASN A 352 29.21 -5.42 -15.36
C ASN A 352 28.59 -5.97 -16.65
N ILE A 353 27.33 -5.63 -16.97
CA ILE A 353 26.67 -6.09 -18.21
C ILE A 353 27.25 -5.39 -19.46
N ASN A 354 27.64 -4.12 -19.33
CA ASN A 354 28.24 -3.36 -20.44
C ASN A 354 29.65 -3.84 -20.84
N GLU A 355 30.32 -4.64 -20.00
CA GLU A 355 31.62 -5.24 -20.34
C GLU A 355 31.49 -6.58 -21.10
N ILE A 356 30.33 -7.23 -21.07
CA ILE A 356 30.10 -8.53 -21.70
C ILE A 356 30.32 -8.49 -23.23
N PRO A 357 29.84 -7.48 -23.98
CA PRO A 357 30.13 -7.38 -25.42
C PRO A 357 31.63 -7.27 -25.70
N LYS A 358 32.37 -6.50 -24.90
CA LYS A 358 33.84 -6.35 -25.01
C LYS A 358 34.58 -7.66 -24.74
N ILE A 359 34.13 -8.44 -23.75
CA ILE A 359 34.71 -9.75 -23.42
C ILE A 359 34.46 -10.75 -24.56
N ILE A 360 33.28 -10.72 -25.18
CA ILE A 360 32.93 -11.56 -26.32
C ILE A 360 33.75 -11.17 -27.56
N GLU A 361 33.90 -9.87 -27.82
CA GLU A 361 34.66 -9.36 -28.97
C GLU A 361 36.16 -9.71 -28.83
N ASN A 362 36.73 -9.55 -27.63
CA ASN A 362 38.11 -9.94 -27.34
C ASN A 362 38.35 -11.46 -27.51
N LYS A 363 37.44 -12.31 -27.03
CA LYS A 363 37.53 -13.77 -27.24
C LYS A 363 37.34 -14.17 -28.70
N THR A 364 36.52 -13.44 -29.45
CA THR A 364 36.29 -13.70 -30.87
C THR A 364 37.53 -13.34 -31.69
N GLU A 365 38.20 -12.23 -31.38
CA GLU A 365 39.49 -11.88 -31.99
C GLU A 365 40.63 -12.82 -31.57
N GLU A 366 40.64 -13.32 -30.33
CA GLU A 366 41.59 -14.34 -29.88
C GLU A 366 41.41 -15.66 -30.66
N ILE A 367 40.17 -16.09 -30.91
CA ILE A 367 39.87 -17.28 -31.70
C ILE A 367 40.23 -17.07 -33.18
N LYS A 368 39.94 -15.90 -33.78
CA LYS A 368 40.34 -15.59 -35.17
C LYS A 368 41.86 -15.54 -35.35
N ASN A 369 42.59 -15.02 -34.36
CA ASN A 369 44.05 -14.98 -34.40
C ASN A 369 44.66 -16.38 -34.26
N ASN A 370 44.07 -17.25 -33.45
CA ASN A 370 44.48 -18.65 -33.34
C ASN A 370 44.15 -19.49 -34.59
N LEU A 371 43.21 -19.05 -35.42
CA LEU A 371 42.86 -19.69 -36.71
C LEU A 371 43.72 -19.21 -37.89
N LYS A 372 44.55 -18.16 -37.73
CA LYS A 372 45.46 -17.66 -38.78
C LYS A 372 46.90 -18.19 -38.71
N PHE A 373 47.22 -19.04 -37.73
CA PHE A 373 48.46 -19.81 -37.70
C PHE A 373 48.16 -21.29 -37.48
N ASN A 374 47.97 -22.00 -38.60
CA ASN A 374 48.57 -23.30 -38.93
C ASN A 374 48.20 -23.67 -40.36
#